data_AF-A0A1W9ULR5-F1
#
_entry.id   AF-A0A1W9ULR5-F1
#
_cell.length_a   1.000
_cell.length_b   1.000
_cell.length_c   1.000
_cell.angle_alpha   90.00
_cell.angle_beta   90.00
_cell.angle_gamma   90.00
#
_symmetry.space_group_name_H-M   'P 1'
#
loop_
_entity.id
_entity.type
_entity.pdbx_description
1 polymer ?
#
loop_
_entity_poly.entity_id
_entity_poly.type
_entity_poly.pdbx_seq_one_letter_code
_entity_poly.pdbx_strand_id
1 'polypeptide(L)'
;MSAELSLFLGNTIASRLPTRQASPWRKSLSPWDRYGGLSLVGKKINKIPEASWPVETVIFAYPGKLTYGPGELIFWELKLMGESADHGFFLEVILPAVEEAGRLSDQRWQRLNRLWGQFEVHAVYAARGLTWVTPFDLSDDAGGRRRRRRRKRPRKKDAPNLQEILEALTVRMSQLLPGKHHTPEDVWDALSEEEQASLRAAMEQATRIPVHHANLEGAPKHWPGRWMGTQIFPSIPRPIVPYLELASLLHIGRQTHFGCGTFTIS
;
A
#
# COMPACT_ATOMS: atom_id res chain seq x y z
N MET A 1 7.20 -9.71 15.82
CA MET A 1 7.60 -8.36 15.40
C MET A 1 6.45 -7.36 15.48
N SER A 2 5.29 -7.54 14.79
CA SER A 2 4.21 -6.52 14.79
C SER A 2 3.71 -6.09 16.18
N ALA A 3 3.49 -7.03 17.10
CA ALA A 3 3.07 -6.73 18.47
C ALA A 3 4.10 -5.90 19.25
N GLU A 4 5.38 -6.20 19.03
CA GLU A 4 6.50 -5.47 19.63
C GLU A 4 6.64 -4.07 19.03
N LEU A 5 6.53 -3.93 17.70
CA LEU A 5 6.49 -2.65 17.00
C LEU A 5 5.35 -1.78 17.53
N SER A 6 4.14 -2.35 17.67
CA SER A 6 2.96 -1.64 18.17
C SER A 6 3.15 -1.13 19.60
N LEU A 7 3.64 -1.99 20.50
CA LEU A 7 3.87 -1.63 21.89
C LEU A 7 4.96 -0.56 22.03
N PHE A 8 6.08 -0.75 21.31
CA PHE A 8 7.22 0.15 21.39
C PHE A 8 6.89 1.52 20.81
N LEU A 9 6.48 1.57 19.54
CA LEU A 9 6.15 2.83 18.86
C LEU A 9 5.00 3.55 19.55
N GLY A 10 3.99 2.83 20.05
CA GLY A 10 2.88 3.45 20.79
C GLY A 10 3.34 4.22 22.02
N ASN A 11 4.27 3.65 22.81
CA ASN A 11 4.84 4.33 23.98
C ASN A 11 5.71 5.53 23.59
N THR A 12 6.50 5.37 22.53
CA THR A 12 7.39 6.42 22.00
C THR A 12 6.59 7.60 21.43
N ILE A 13 5.45 7.33 20.77
CA ILE A 13 4.48 8.34 20.32
C ILE A 13 3.83 9.01 21.53
N ALA A 14 3.30 8.24 22.49
CA ALA A 14 2.63 8.78 23.68
C ALA A 14 3.53 9.68 24.54
N SER A 15 4.86 9.48 24.47
CA SER A 15 5.85 10.29 25.19
C SER A 15 6.16 11.61 24.50
N ARG A 16 5.96 11.70 23.18
CA ARG A 16 6.11 12.95 22.39
C ARG A 16 4.89 13.85 22.44
N LEU A 17 3.71 13.26 22.56
CA LEU A 17 2.47 14.00 22.43
C LEU A 17 2.20 14.89 23.67
N PRO A 18 1.59 16.08 23.49
CA PRO A 18 1.08 16.87 24.60
C PRO A 18 0.08 16.07 25.45
N THR A 19 -0.02 16.36 26.74
CA THR A 19 -0.81 15.57 27.72
C THR A 19 -2.22 15.19 27.25
N ARG A 20 -2.95 16.11 26.61
CA ARG A 20 -4.30 15.84 26.09
C ARG A 20 -4.30 14.80 24.97
N GLN A 21 -3.34 14.88 24.05
CA GLN A 21 -3.21 13.96 22.92
C GLN A 21 -2.56 12.63 23.36
N ALA A 22 -1.68 12.64 24.37
CA ALA A 22 -1.05 11.44 24.92
C ALA A 22 -2.02 10.57 25.73
N SER A 23 -3.06 11.16 26.33
CA SER A 23 -3.99 10.42 27.21
C SER A 23 -4.69 9.24 26.53
N PRO A 24 -5.29 9.39 25.32
CA PRO A 24 -5.83 8.25 24.57
C PRO A 24 -4.82 7.15 24.30
N TRP A 25 -3.57 7.51 23.95
CA TRP A 25 -2.49 6.54 23.72
C TRP A 25 -2.14 5.76 24.98
N ARG A 26 -1.93 6.45 26.09
CA ARG A 26 -1.63 5.81 27.39
C ARG A 26 -2.77 4.88 27.83
N LYS A 27 -4.02 5.31 27.62
CA LYS A 27 -5.19 4.46 27.89
C LYS A 27 -5.18 3.19 27.03
N SER A 28 -4.92 3.33 25.73
CA SER A 28 -4.84 2.19 24.80
C SER A 28 -3.70 1.22 25.12
N LEU A 29 -2.61 1.71 25.71
CA LEU A 29 -1.44 0.90 26.03
C LEU A 29 -1.51 0.26 27.42
N SER A 30 -2.32 0.80 28.34
CA SER A 30 -2.45 0.28 29.71
C SER A 30 -2.76 -1.22 29.84
N PRO A 31 -3.48 -1.91 28.92
CA PRO A 31 -3.66 -3.36 29.01
C PRO A 31 -2.33 -4.13 28.94
N TRP A 32 -1.30 -3.57 28.31
CA TRP A 32 0.03 -4.19 28.23
C TRP A 32 0.76 -4.23 29.57
N ASP A 33 0.45 -3.33 30.50
CA ASP A 33 1.12 -3.26 31.81
C ASP A 33 0.93 -4.54 32.61
N ARG A 34 -0.24 -5.19 32.48
CA ARG A 34 -0.55 -6.49 33.11
C ARG A 34 0.36 -7.62 32.62
N TYR A 35 0.93 -7.48 31.44
CA TYR A 35 1.83 -8.46 30.83
C TYR A 35 3.31 -8.04 30.94
N GLY A 36 3.61 -6.91 31.59
CA GLY A 36 4.96 -6.39 31.77
C GLY A 36 5.30 -5.16 30.94
N GLY A 37 4.35 -4.62 30.16
CA GLY A 37 4.50 -3.36 29.42
C GLY A 37 5.76 -3.35 28.55
N LEU A 38 6.49 -2.23 28.55
CA LEU A 38 7.74 -2.08 27.79
C LEU A 38 8.78 -3.17 28.10
N SER A 39 8.78 -3.80 29.28
CA SER A 39 9.74 -4.87 29.60
C SER A 39 9.62 -6.13 28.72
N LEU A 40 8.54 -6.23 27.94
CA LEU A 40 8.31 -7.28 26.93
C LEU A 40 9.08 -7.05 25.63
N VAL A 41 9.54 -5.83 25.36
CA VAL A 41 10.24 -5.50 24.12
C VAL A 41 11.57 -6.26 24.05
N GLY A 42 11.82 -6.90 22.91
CA GLY A 42 12.90 -7.85 22.65
C GLY A 42 12.78 -9.19 23.37
N LYS A 43 11.59 -9.55 23.86
CA LYS A 43 11.26 -10.89 24.40
C LYS A 43 10.18 -11.55 23.55
N LYS A 44 10.06 -12.87 23.66
CA LYS A 44 8.95 -13.61 23.04
C LYS A 44 7.63 -13.22 23.74
N ILE A 45 6.77 -12.50 23.01
CA ILE A 45 5.44 -12.11 23.49
C ILE A 45 4.47 -13.27 23.23
N ASN A 46 4.05 -13.97 24.30
CA ASN A 46 3.16 -15.13 24.21
C ASN A 46 1.67 -14.77 24.34
N LYS A 47 1.36 -13.58 24.85
CA LYS A 47 0.00 -13.07 25.03
C LYS A 47 -0.07 -11.62 24.57
N ILE A 48 -0.98 -11.33 23.66
CA ILE A 48 -1.22 -10.00 23.11
C ILE A 48 -2.57 -9.55 23.65
N PRO A 49 -2.65 -8.43 24.39
CA PRO A 49 -3.93 -7.90 24.83
C PRO A 49 -4.74 -7.41 23.61
N GLU A 50 -6.06 -7.45 23.74
CA GLU A 50 -6.97 -6.80 22.79
C GLU A 50 -6.91 -5.28 23.00
N ALA A 51 -5.88 -4.66 22.42
CA ALA A 51 -5.57 -3.26 22.54
C ALA A 51 -5.21 -2.70 21.15
N SER A 52 -5.93 -1.65 20.74
CA SER A 52 -5.70 -0.93 19.49
C SER A 52 -5.24 0.49 19.77
N TRP A 53 -4.32 1.01 18.95
CA TRP A 53 -3.97 2.42 19.00
C TRP A 53 -5.21 3.31 18.84
N PRO A 54 -5.21 4.55 19.37
CA PRO A 54 -6.33 5.48 19.24
C PRO A 54 -6.48 6.07 17.83
N VAL A 55 -5.82 5.48 16.84
CA VAL A 55 -5.78 5.87 15.44
C VAL A 55 -6.01 4.65 14.56
N GLU A 56 -6.72 4.84 13.44
CA GLU A 56 -7.06 3.75 12.54
C GLU A 56 -5.81 3.32 11.76
N THR A 57 -5.22 2.20 12.17
CA THR A 57 -3.89 1.80 11.71
C THR A 57 -3.72 0.30 11.57
N VAL A 58 -2.83 -0.10 10.66
CA VAL A 58 -2.34 -1.49 10.52
C VAL A 58 -0.82 -1.46 10.55
N ILE A 59 -0.24 -2.27 11.43
CA ILE A 59 1.20 -2.55 11.47
C ILE A 59 1.42 -3.95 10.94
N PHE A 60 2.12 -4.05 9.82
CA PHE A 60 2.43 -5.32 9.18
C PHE A 60 3.95 -5.50 9.12
N ALA A 61 4.48 -6.42 9.91
CA ALA A 61 5.86 -6.87 9.78
C ALA A 61 5.90 -8.05 8.83
N TYR A 62 6.73 -7.97 7.79
CA TYR A 62 6.91 -9.09 6.86
C TYR A 62 7.54 -10.29 7.60
N PRO A 63 7.13 -11.54 7.29
CA PRO A 63 7.82 -12.72 7.79
C PRO A 63 9.29 -12.63 7.42
N GLY A 64 10.16 -12.65 8.42
CA GLY A 64 11.59 -12.41 8.24
C GLY A 64 12.41 -13.11 9.31
N LYS A 65 13.73 -12.95 9.20
CA LYS A 65 14.69 -13.49 10.17
C LYS A 65 14.43 -12.86 11.55
N LEU A 66 14.70 -13.62 12.61
CA LEU A 66 14.67 -13.09 13.98
C LEU A 66 15.87 -12.19 14.29
N THR A 67 16.95 -12.34 13.51
CA THR A 67 18.22 -11.63 13.66
C THR A 67 18.63 -11.06 12.31
N TYR A 68 19.00 -9.78 12.31
CA TYR A 68 19.47 -9.06 11.14
C TYR A 68 20.94 -8.68 11.33
N GLY A 69 21.72 -8.82 10.26
CA GLY A 69 23.11 -8.39 10.21
C GLY A 69 23.24 -6.88 9.94
N PRO A 70 24.42 -6.28 10.20
CA PRO A 70 24.69 -4.91 9.81
C PRO A 70 24.43 -4.68 8.31
N GLY A 71 23.67 -3.65 7.98
CA GLY A 71 23.30 -3.31 6.60
C GLY A 71 22.15 -4.14 6.00
N GLU A 72 21.64 -5.15 6.70
CA GLU A 72 20.43 -5.86 6.24
C GLU A 72 19.18 -4.97 6.41
N LEU A 73 18.33 -4.95 5.40
CA LEU A 73 17.10 -4.15 5.40
C LEU A 73 15.99 -4.87 6.15
N ILE A 74 15.27 -4.11 6.99
CA ILE A 74 14.14 -4.59 7.78
C ILE A 74 12.89 -3.93 7.24
N PHE A 75 12.04 -4.73 6.60
CA PHE A 75 10.81 -4.23 6.00
C PHE A 75 9.61 -4.45 6.91
N TRP A 76 8.87 -3.38 7.13
CA TRP A 76 7.56 -3.41 7.75
C TRP A 76 6.72 -2.28 7.17
N GLU A 77 5.40 -2.41 7.23
CA GLU A 77 4.45 -1.41 6.75
C GLU A 77 3.67 -0.83 7.92
N LEU A 78 3.47 0.48 7.88
CA LEU A 78 2.47 1.19 8.66
C LEU A 78 1.43 1.76 7.69
N LYS A 79 0.19 1.33 7.84
CA LYS A 79 -0.94 1.90 7.09
C LYS A 79 -1.73 2.77 8.05
N LEU A 80 -1.89 4.04 7.68
CA LEU A 80 -2.79 4.98 8.35
C LEU A 80 -4.06 5.09 7.51
N MET A 81 -5.22 5.01 8.14
CA MET A 81 -6.52 5.00 7.47
C MET A 81 -7.43 6.12 7.99
N GLY A 82 -8.45 6.46 7.19
CA GLY A 82 -9.44 7.48 7.55
C GLY A 82 -8.81 8.83 7.87
N GLU A 83 -9.31 9.47 8.93
CA GLU A 83 -8.79 10.76 9.44
C GLU A 83 -7.37 10.64 10.01
N SER A 84 -6.92 9.42 10.34
CA SER A 84 -5.54 9.18 10.82
C SER A 84 -4.52 9.16 9.68
N ALA A 85 -4.97 9.10 8.42
CA ALA A 85 -4.13 9.18 7.22
C ALA A 85 -3.63 10.61 6.93
N ASP A 86 -3.38 11.39 7.97
CA ASP A 86 -2.90 12.75 7.87
C ASP A 86 -1.39 12.81 7.65
N HIS A 87 -0.96 13.70 6.76
CA HIS A 87 0.44 13.84 6.39
C HIS A 87 1.25 14.53 7.51
N GLY A 88 0.67 15.56 8.15
CA GLY A 88 1.29 16.26 9.26
C GLY A 88 1.49 15.32 10.45
N PHE A 89 0.46 14.53 10.78
CA PHE A 89 0.54 13.50 11.81
C PHE A 89 1.67 12.49 11.54
N PHE A 90 1.83 12.04 10.31
CA PHE A 90 2.95 11.16 9.95
C PHE A 90 4.31 11.84 10.15
N LEU A 91 4.50 13.05 9.59
CA LEU A 91 5.80 13.73 9.61
C LEU A 91 6.19 14.27 10.99
N GLU A 92 5.23 14.74 11.78
CA GLU A 92 5.50 15.43 13.05
C GLU A 92 5.46 14.49 14.25
N VAL A 93 4.76 13.35 14.15
CA VAL A 93 4.56 12.43 15.28
C VAL A 93 5.18 11.06 15.00
N ILE A 94 4.78 10.42 13.90
CA ILE A 94 5.13 9.01 13.67
C ILE A 94 6.58 8.86 13.22
N LEU A 95 6.99 9.57 12.17
CA LEU A 95 8.34 9.46 11.63
C LEU A 95 9.40 9.80 12.69
N PRO A 96 9.27 10.90 13.47
CA PRO A 96 10.20 11.18 14.57
C PRO A 96 10.22 10.09 15.64
N ALA A 97 9.08 9.45 15.93
CA ALA A 97 9.02 8.34 16.87
C ALA A 97 9.76 7.09 16.35
N VAL A 98 9.64 6.79 15.06
CA VAL A 98 10.38 5.70 14.43
C VAL A 98 11.89 6.00 14.41
N GLU A 99 12.28 7.22 14.09
CA GLU A 99 13.68 7.62 14.06
C GLU A 99 14.35 7.59 15.44
N GLU A 100 13.65 8.00 16.50
CA GLU A 100 14.19 7.83 17.86
C GLU A 100 14.26 6.36 18.23
N ALA A 101 13.27 5.56 17.86
CA ALA A 101 13.31 4.12 18.09
C ALA A 101 14.57 3.46 17.51
N GLY A 102 15.07 3.99 16.39
CA GLY A 102 16.35 3.60 15.80
C GLY A 102 17.59 4.08 16.53
N ARG A 103 17.51 5.19 17.28
CA ARG A 103 18.64 5.89 17.94
C ARG A 103 18.72 5.72 19.46
N LEU A 104 17.87 4.89 20.06
CA LEU A 104 17.85 4.71 21.52
C LEU A 104 19.19 4.24 22.06
N SER A 105 19.78 5.10 22.89
CA SER A 105 21.07 4.86 23.56
C SER A 105 20.94 4.24 24.95
N ASP A 106 19.71 3.97 25.41
CA ASP A 106 19.47 3.40 26.75
C ASP A 106 19.96 1.93 26.79
N GLN A 107 20.89 1.67 27.71
CA GLN A 107 21.53 0.37 27.94
C GLN A 107 20.53 -0.77 28.20
N ARG A 108 19.30 -0.46 28.63
CA ARG A 108 18.21 -1.45 28.79
C ARG A 108 17.78 -2.06 27.45
N TRP A 109 17.90 -1.30 26.36
CA TRP A 109 17.48 -1.69 25.01
C TRP A 109 18.65 -2.17 24.14
N GLN A 110 19.89 -1.80 24.48
CA GLN A 110 21.13 -2.19 23.78
C GLN A 110 21.56 -3.66 23.98
N ARG A 111 20.73 -4.52 24.57
CA ARG A 111 21.08 -5.95 24.70
C ARG A 111 21.16 -6.60 23.31
N LEU A 112 22.27 -7.31 23.07
CA LEU A 112 22.64 -8.00 21.84
C LEU A 112 21.44 -8.72 21.18
N ASN A 113 21.31 -8.58 19.85
CA ASN A 113 20.29 -9.20 18.98
C ASN A 113 18.87 -8.61 19.03
N ARG A 114 18.73 -7.28 19.11
CA ARG A 114 17.42 -6.59 19.09
C ARG A 114 17.38 -5.53 18.00
N LEU A 115 16.18 -5.35 17.42
CA LEU A 115 15.91 -4.32 16.42
C LEU A 115 16.20 -2.90 16.95
N TRP A 116 15.77 -2.62 18.17
CA TRP A 116 15.67 -1.27 18.73
C TRP A 116 17.03 -0.66 19.09
N GLY A 117 17.20 0.62 18.77
CA GLY A 117 18.44 1.37 19.02
C GLY A 117 19.59 1.06 18.06
N GLN A 118 19.36 0.23 17.03
CA GLN A 118 20.39 -0.22 16.09
C GLN A 118 19.91 -0.21 14.62
N PHE A 119 18.96 0.66 14.28
CA PHE A 119 18.51 0.83 12.89
C PHE A 119 18.41 2.30 12.51
N GLU A 120 18.58 2.57 11.22
CA GLU A 120 18.30 3.87 10.63
C GLU A 120 17.12 3.76 9.66
N VAL A 121 16.31 4.81 9.58
CA VAL A 121 15.25 4.87 8.57
C VAL A 121 15.93 5.06 7.22
N HIS A 122 15.99 3.97 6.44
CA HIS A 122 16.60 4.01 5.12
C HIS A 122 15.78 4.83 4.12
N ALA A 123 14.46 4.58 4.04
CA ALA A 123 13.55 5.29 3.16
C ALA A 123 12.09 5.15 3.62
N VAL A 124 11.29 6.19 3.41
CA VAL A 124 9.84 6.19 3.58
C VAL A 124 9.19 6.21 2.21
N TYR A 125 8.26 5.28 1.99
CA TYR A 125 7.51 5.21 0.74
C TYR A 125 6.03 5.41 1.04
N ALA A 126 5.43 6.40 0.40
CA ALA A 126 4.00 6.66 0.46
C ALA A 126 3.46 6.73 -0.97
N ALA A 127 2.83 5.64 -1.42
CA ALA A 127 2.08 5.63 -2.67
C ALA A 127 0.59 5.76 -2.33
N ARG A 128 -0.02 6.88 -2.74
CA ARG A 128 -1.41 7.24 -2.41
C ARG A 128 -2.28 7.40 -3.65
N GLY A 129 -1.70 7.44 -4.83
CA GLY A 129 -2.48 7.66 -6.03
C GLY A 129 -1.78 7.23 -7.30
N LEU A 130 -2.51 7.41 -8.38
CA LEU A 130 -1.96 7.37 -9.72
C LEU A 130 -2.53 8.50 -10.57
N THR A 131 -1.73 8.94 -11.52
CA THR A 131 -2.10 9.96 -12.50
C THR A 131 -2.01 9.36 -13.90
N TRP A 132 -3.14 9.28 -14.60
CA TRP A 132 -3.19 8.89 -16.01
C TRP A 132 -2.56 9.98 -16.86
N VAL A 133 -1.35 9.72 -17.36
CA VAL A 133 -0.57 10.63 -18.20
C VAL A 133 -0.98 10.52 -19.67
N THR A 134 -1.61 9.42 -20.06
CA THR A 134 -2.28 9.26 -21.36
C THR A 134 -3.72 8.82 -21.18
N PRO A 135 -4.60 9.07 -22.17
CA PRO A 135 -5.97 8.60 -22.12
C PRO A 135 -6.09 7.10 -21.91
N PHE A 136 -7.08 6.66 -21.14
CA PHE A 136 -7.39 5.26 -20.93
C PHE A 136 -8.87 4.95 -21.22
N ASP A 137 -9.15 3.67 -21.52
CA ASP A 137 -10.49 3.10 -21.56
C ASP A 137 -10.40 1.62 -21.17
N LEU A 138 -10.85 1.28 -19.96
CA LEU A 138 -10.83 -0.10 -19.43
C LEU A 138 -12.19 -0.82 -19.58
N SER A 139 -13.13 -0.29 -20.38
CA SER A 139 -14.44 -0.94 -20.51
C SER A 139 -14.38 -2.24 -21.31
N ASP A 140 -15.00 -3.31 -20.80
CA ASP A 140 -15.20 -4.56 -21.52
C ASP A 140 -16.13 -4.46 -22.72
N ASP A 141 -15.75 -5.13 -23.82
CA ASP A 141 -16.57 -5.24 -25.04
C ASP A 141 -17.68 -6.31 -24.95
N ALA A 142 -17.67 -7.18 -23.93
CA ALA A 142 -18.61 -8.30 -23.82
C ALA A 142 -20.08 -7.86 -23.63
N GLY A 143 -20.31 -6.62 -23.18
CA GLY A 143 -21.64 -6.03 -23.04
C GLY A 143 -22.10 -5.31 -24.31
N GLY A 144 -22.62 -6.07 -25.28
CA GLY A 144 -23.05 -5.60 -26.60
C GLY A 144 -23.78 -4.26 -26.61
N ARG A 145 -23.44 -3.42 -27.60
CA ARG A 145 -24.21 -2.29 -28.15
C ARG A 145 -24.97 -1.41 -27.14
N ARG A 146 -24.49 -1.25 -25.90
CA ARG A 146 -24.99 -0.18 -25.02
C ARG A 146 -24.50 1.14 -25.58
N ARG A 147 -25.37 1.76 -26.40
CA ARG A 147 -25.32 3.13 -26.92
C ARG A 147 -24.17 3.91 -26.28
N ARG A 148 -23.08 4.09 -27.04
CA ARG A 148 -21.99 5.05 -26.78
C ARG A 148 -22.60 6.46 -26.67
N ARG A 149 -23.34 6.74 -25.60
CA ARG A 149 -23.73 8.09 -25.24
C ARG A 149 -22.42 8.76 -24.86
N ARG A 150 -21.93 9.63 -25.75
CA ARG A 150 -20.91 10.66 -25.49
C ARG A 150 -21.28 11.38 -24.18
N ARG A 151 -20.89 10.81 -23.05
CA ARG A 151 -21.11 11.43 -21.74
C ARG A 151 -19.95 12.40 -21.56
N LYS A 152 -20.29 13.69 -21.41
CA LYS A 152 -19.33 14.78 -21.29
C LYS A 152 -18.61 14.82 -19.93
N ARG A 153 -19.07 14.05 -18.93
CA ARG A 153 -18.51 14.07 -17.56
C ARG A 153 -18.42 12.67 -16.96
N PRO A 154 -17.26 12.28 -16.40
CA PRO A 154 -17.12 11.03 -15.66
C PRO A 154 -17.78 11.13 -14.28
N ARG A 155 -18.18 9.98 -13.75
CA ARG A 155 -18.62 9.79 -12.36
C ARG A 155 -17.49 9.11 -11.59
N LYS A 156 -17.52 9.20 -10.25
CA LYS A 156 -16.57 8.47 -9.37
C LYS A 156 -16.49 6.97 -9.69
N LYS A 157 -17.61 6.35 -10.08
CA LYS A 157 -17.69 4.94 -10.49
C LYS A 157 -17.08 4.62 -11.87
N ASP A 158 -16.72 5.64 -12.64
CA ASP A 158 -16.06 5.46 -13.93
C ASP A 158 -14.53 5.41 -13.76
N ALA A 159 -14.02 5.63 -12.55
CA ALA A 159 -12.62 5.54 -12.19
C ALA A 159 -12.27 4.11 -11.77
N PRO A 160 -11.31 3.44 -12.43
CA PRO A 160 -11.03 2.04 -12.16
C PRO A 160 -10.35 1.87 -10.79
N ASN A 161 -10.78 0.89 -10.02
CA ASN A 161 -10.09 0.50 -8.79
C ASN A 161 -8.79 -0.27 -9.10
N LEU A 162 -7.97 -0.56 -8.07
CA LEU A 162 -6.70 -1.25 -8.28
C LEU A 162 -6.88 -2.65 -8.88
N GLN A 163 -7.94 -3.37 -8.51
CA GLN A 163 -8.23 -4.69 -9.08
C GLN A 163 -8.53 -4.58 -10.57
N GLU A 164 -9.39 -3.64 -10.99
CA GLU A 164 -9.72 -3.42 -12.41
C GLU A 164 -8.48 -3.05 -13.25
N ILE A 165 -7.51 -2.34 -12.64
CA ILE A 165 -6.22 -2.03 -13.27
C ILE A 165 -5.36 -3.29 -13.43
N LEU A 166 -5.28 -4.15 -12.41
CA LEU A 166 -4.53 -5.40 -12.47
C LEU A 166 -5.17 -6.42 -13.43
N GLU A 167 -6.50 -6.48 -13.49
CA GLU A 167 -7.21 -7.30 -14.47
C GLU A 167 -6.91 -6.83 -15.90
N ALA A 168 -6.90 -5.51 -16.13
CA ALA A 168 -6.51 -4.94 -17.41
C ALA A 168 -5.04 -5.20 -17.77
N LEU A 169 -4.15 -5.32 -16.78
CA LEU A 169 -2.78 -5.80 -16.98
C LEU A 169 -2.78 -7.26 -17.45
N THR A 170 -3.53 -8.16 -16.82
CA THR A 170 -3.60 -9.57 -17.25
C THR A 170 -4.11 -9.68 -18.69
N VAL A 171 -5.14 -8.90 -19.05
CA VAL A 171 -5.62 -8.79 -20.44
C VAL A 171 -4.53 -8.28 -21.39
N ARG A 172 -3.68 -7.34 -20.94
CA ARG A 172 -2.57 -6.84 -21.75
C ARG A 172 -1.47 -7.88 -21.92
N MET A 173 -1.13 -8.61 -20.86
CA MET A 173 -0.09 -9.65 -20.88
C MET A 173 -0.47 -10.78 -21.84
N SER A 174 -1.74 -11.20 -21.89
CA SER A 174 -2.17 -12.26 -22.82
C SER A 174 -1.94 -11.86 -24.29
N GLN A 175 -2.12 -10.59 -24.64
CA GLN A 175 -1.86 -10.08 -25.99
C GLN A 175 -0.37 -10.07 -26.36
N LEU A 176 0.53 -10.15 -25.38
CA LEU A 176 1.98 -10.13 -25.56
C LEU A 176 2.60 -11.52 -25.51
N LEU A 177 1.83 -12.55 -25.13
CA LEU A 177 2.29 -13.93 -25.18
C LEU A 177 2.58 -14.37 -26.63
N PRO A 178 3.64 -15.15 -26.86
CA PRO A 178 3.98 -15.63 -28.20
C PRO A 178 2.89 -16.58 -28.74
N GLY A 179 2.43 -16.36 -29.97
CA GLY A 179 1.39 -17.17 -30.61
C GLY A 179 0.17 -16.36 -31.02
N LYS A 180 -0.96 -17.02 -31.28
CA LYS A 180 -2.24 -16.39 -31.62
C LYS A 180 -3.33 -16.91 -30.69
N HIS A 181 -4.29 -16.03 -30.36
CA HIS A 181 -5.52 -16.34 -29.62
C HIS A 181 -5.33 -16.74 -28.15
N HIS A 182 -4.57 -15.95 -27.39
CA HIS A 182 -4.45 -16.10 -25.94
C HIS A 182 -5.58 -15.40 -25.19
N THR A 183 -5.97 -16.00 -24.08
CA THR A 183 -6.93 -15.53 -23.08
C THR A 183 -6.17 -15.01 -21.85
N PRO A 184 -6.80 -14.18 -21.00
CA PRO A 184 -6.20 -13.79 -19.72
C PRO A 184 -5.82 -14.99 -18.83
N GLU A 185 -6.53 -16.11 -18.97
CA GLU A 185 -6.25 -17.35 -18.27
C GLU A 185 -4.88 -17.93 -18.66
N ASP A 186 -4.51 -17.87 -19.95
CA ASP A 186 -3.23 -18.39 -20.47
C ASP A 186 -2.00 -17.65 -19.89
N VAL A 187 -2.20 -16.45 -19.32
CA VAL A 187 -1.12 -15.71 -18.63
C VAL A 187 -0.66 -16.47 -17.40
N TRP A 188 -1.57 -17.12 -16.68
CA TRP A 188 -1.20 -17.84 -15.46
C TRP A 188 -0.29 -19.02 -15.78
N ASP A 189 -0.54 -19.73 -16.89
CA ASP A 189 0.28 -20.86 -17.32
C ASP A 189 1.69 -20.44 -17.77
N ALA A 190 1.86 -19.18 -18.18
CA ALA A 190 3.15 -18.62 -18.57
C ALA A 190 4.01 -18.15 -17.37
N LEU A 191 3.40 -17.97 -16.19
CA LEU A 191 4.07 -17.53 -14.97
C LEU A 191 4.52 -18.71 -14.12
N SER A 192 5.67 -18.57 -13.45
CA SER A 192 6.12 -19.53 -12.44
C SER A 192 5.15 -19.58 -11.23
N GLU A 193 5.19 -20.66 -10.44
CA GLU A 193 4.32 -20.80 -9.26
C GLU A 193 4.47 -19.64 -8.27
N GLU A 194 5.69 -19.13 -8.08
CA GLU A 194 5.97 -17.98 -7.22
C GLU A 194 5.34 -16.70 -7.76
N GLU A 195 5.48 -16.44 -9.06
CA GLU A 195 4.89 -15.27 -9.72
C GLU A 195 3.36 -15.34 -9.71
N GLN A 196 2.78 -16.52 -9.94
CA GLN A 196 1.34 -16.75 -9.85
C GLN A 196 0.83 -16.45 -8.43
N ALA A 197 1.50 -16.99 -7.41
CA ALA A 197 1.13 -16.76 -6.02
C ALA A 197 1.21 -15.27 -5.65
N SER A 198 2.28 -14.60 -6.07
CA SER A 198 2.49 -13.16 -5.85
C SER A 198 1.41 -12.30 -6.54
N LEU A 199 1.10 -12.57 -7.82
CA LEU A 199 0.10 -11.79 -8.57
C LEU A 199 -1.31 -12.03 -8.01
N ARG A 200 -1.67 -13.27 -7.66
CA ARG A 200 -2.96 -13.59 -7.02
C ARG A 200 -3.11 -12.87 -5.67
N ALA A 201 -2.05 -12.87 -4.85
CA ALA A 201 -2.07 -12.16 -3.58
C ALA A 201 -2.23 -10.64 -3.77
N ALA A 202 -1.58 -10.06 -4.79
CA ALA A 202 -1.74 -8.65 -5.14
C ALA A 202 -3.18 -8.32 -5.59
N MET A 203 -3.79 -9.16 -6.44
CA MET A 203 -5.16 -8.98 -6.90
C MET A 203 -6.18 -9.08 -5.75
N GLU A 204 -6.05 -10.11 -4.89
CA GLU A 204 -6.91 -10.27 -3.70
C GLU A 204 -6.79 -9.08 -2.74
N GLN A 205 -5.58 -8.54 -2.58
CA GLN A 205 -5.37 -7.34 -1.78
C GLN A 205 -6.00 -6.10 -2.43
N ALA A 206 -5.93 -5.98 -3.75
CA ALA A 206 -6.48 -4.87 -4.52
C ALA A 206 -8.01 -4.75 -4.40
N THR A 207 -8.73 -5.87 -4.36
CA THR A 207 -10.20 -5.93 -4.20
C THR A 207 -10.69 -5.18 -2.96
N ARG A 208 -9.86 -5.11 -1.91
CA ARG A 208 -10.22 -4.51 -0.62
C ARG A 208 -9.98 -3.00 -0.57
N ILE A 209 -9.46 -2.40 -1.64
CA ILE A 209 -9.00 -1.01 -1.67
C ILE A 209 -9.94 -0.18 -2.56
N PRO A 210 -10.88 0.57 -1.98
CA PRO A 210 -11.78 1.40 -2.77
C PRO A 210 -11.05 2.63 -3.33
N VAL A 211 -11.58 3.19 -4.43
CA VAL A 211 -11.17 4.52 -4.91
C VAL A 211 -11.63 5.57 -3.90
N HIS A 212 -10.68 6.24 -3.23
CA HIS A 212 -10.96 7.26 -2.23
C HIS A 212 -11.44 8.55 -2.92
N HIS A 213 -10.66 9.06 -3.86
CA HIS A 213 -10.98 10.24 -4.66
C HIS A 213 -10.59 10.01 -6.13
N ALA A 214 -11.33 10.60 -7.06
CA ALA A 214 -11.00 10.56 -8.48
C ALA A 214 -11.39 11.88 -9.12
N ASN A 215 -10.41 12.51 -9.78
CA ASN A 215 -10.63 13.67 -10.63
C ASN A 215 -10.32 13.25 -12.07
N LEU A 216 -11.35 12.72 -12.74
CA LEU A 216 -11.25 12.32 -14.13
C LEU A 216 -11.87 13.37 -15.04
N GLU A 217 -11.28 13.50 -16.22
CA GLU A 217 -11.75 14.35 -17.29
C GLU A 217 -11.83 13.56 -18.59
N GLY A 218 -12.63 14.05 -19.54
CA GLY A 218 -12.68 13.47 -20.88
C GLY A 218 -11.32 13.62 -21.57
N ALA A 219 -10.92 12.59 -22.32
CA ALA A 219 -9.75 12.69 -23.17
C ALA A 219 -9.86 13.91 -24.12
N PRO A 220 -8.74 14.56 -24.50
CA PRO A 220 -8.75 15.71 -25.38
C PRO A 220 -9.45 15.39 -26.70
N LYS A 221 -10.01 16.42 -27.33
CA LYS A 221 -10.72 16.24 -28.61
C LYS A 221 -9.75 15.63 -29.63
N HIS A 222 -10.21 14.59 -30.33
CA HIS A 222 -9.45 13.83 -31.34
C HIS A 222 -8.37 12.90 -30.82
N TRP A 223 -8.19 12.78 -29.50
CA TRP A 223 -7.30 11.76 -28.93
C TRP A 223 -8.00 10.41 -28.80
N PRO A 224 -7.28 9.29 -28.99
CA PRO A 224 -7.77 7.98 -28.56
C PRO A 224 -7.93 7.95 -27.03
N GLY A 225 -8.65 6.94 -26.54
CA GLY A 225 -9.01 6.75 -25.15
C GLY A 225 -10.26 7.54 -24.75
N ARG A 226 -10.61 7.46 -23.47
CA ARG A 226 -11.87 7.98 -22.95
C ARG A 226 -11.68 8.95 -21.82
N TRP A 227 -10.83 8.61 -20.86
CA TRP A 227 -10.62 9.37 -19.63
C TRP A 227 -9.15 9.64 -19.38
N MET A 228 -8.85 10.72 -18.67
CA MET A 228 -7.55 11.05 -18.10
C MET A 228 -7.76 11.64 -16.70
N GLY A 229 -6.68 11.81 -15.94
CA GLY A 229 -6.72 12.52 -14.67
C GLY A 229 -6.16 11.70 -13.52
N THR A 230 -6.54 12.05 -12.30
CA THR A 230 -5.94 11.51 -11.09
C THR A 230 -6.89 10.62 -10.32
N GLN A 231 -6.34 9.63 -9.65
CA GLN A 231 -7.03 8.76 -8.72
C GLN A 231 -6.21 8.65 -7.43
N ILE A 232 -6.92 8.69 -6.31
CA ILE A 232 -6.34 8.57 -4.97
C ILE A 232 -6.99 7.37 -4.31
N PHE A 233 -6.16 6.54 -3.71
CA PHE A 233 -6.54 5.38 -2.90
C PHE A 233 -6.18 5.66 -1.44
N PRO A 234 -6.83 4.99 -0.46
CA PRO A 234 -6.43 5.09 0.94
C PRO A 234 -4.96 4.71 1.14
N SER A 235 -4.49 3.70 0.41
CA SER A 235 -3.10 3.29 0.32
C SER A 235 -2.89 2.39 -0.89
N ILE A 236 -1.71 2.40 -1.50
CA ILE A 236 -1.28 1.39 -2.47
C ILE A 236 -0.24 0.47 -1.77
N PRO A 237 -0.60 -0.77 -1.41
CA PRO A 237 0.31 -1.74 -0.80
C PRO A 237 1.53 -2.04 -1.67
N ARG A 238 2.70 -2.23 -1.03
CA ARG A 238 3.95 -2.53 -1.76
C ARG A 238 3.86 -3.74 -2.68
N PRO A 239 3.20 -4.87 -2.32
CA PRO A 239 3.10 -6.02 -3.22
C PRO A 239 2.38 -5.72 -4.54
N ILE A 240 1.56 -4.66 -4.59
CA ILE A 240 0.81 -4.26 -5.79
C ILE A 240 1.66 -3.36 -6.71
N VAL A 241 2.63 -2.63 -6.17
CA VAL A 241 3.41 -1.62 -6.89
C VAL A 241 4.12 -2.17 -8.14
N PRO A 242 4.85 -3.30 -8.10
CA PRO A 242 5.53 -3.82 -9.29
C PRO A 242 4.57 -4.11 -10.45
N TYR A 243 3.35 -4.57 -10.15
CA TYR A 243 2.34 -4.84 -11.16
C TYR A 243 1.73 -3.57 -11.72
N LEU A 244 1.56 -2.53 -10.90
CA LEU A 244 1.13 -1.21 -11.40
C LEU A 244 2.20 -0.55 -12.27
N GLU A 245 3.48 -0.68 -11.91
CA GLU A 245 4.60 -0.21 -12.74
C GLU A 245 4.64 -0.96 -14.07
N LEU A 246 4.48 -2.29 -14.05
CA LEU A 246 4.37 -3.10 -15.26
C LEU A 246 3.17 -2.70 -16.12
N ALA A 247 2.00 -2.47 -15.50
CA ALA A 247 0.81 -2.02 -16.20
C ALA A 247 1.01 -0.67 -16.89
N SER A 248 1.67 0.27 -16.21
CA SER A 248 2.02 1.56 -16.82
C SER A 248 2.97 1.40 -18.01
N LEU A 249 4.01 0.56 -17.86
CA LEU A 249 5.00 0.28 -18.90
C LEU A 249 4.38 -0.36 -20.15
N LEU A 250 3.50 -1.35 -19.95
CA LEU A 250 2.91 -2.12 -21.06
C LEU A 250 1.74 -1.42 -21.75
N HIS A 251 1.22 -0.37 -21.11
CA HIS A 251 -0.03 0.32 -21.45
C HIS A 251 -1.24 -0.61 -21.36
N ILE A 252 -2.27 -0.21 -20.61
CA ILE A 252 -3.43 -1.08 -20.37
C ILE A 252 -4.74 -0.51 -20.93
N GLY A 253 -5.68 -1.41 -21.24
CA GLY A 253 -6.99 -1.05 -21.79
C GLY A 253 -6.98 -0.96 -23.33
N ARG A 254 -7.83 -0.09 -23.88
CA ARG A 254 -8.00 0.04 -25.33
C ARG A 254 -6.99 1.01 -25.93
N GLN A 255 -6.67 0.80 -27.21
CA GLN A 255 -5.84 1.71 -28.01
C GLN A 255 -4.40 1.87 -27.50
N THR A 256 -3.87 0.83 -26.84
CA THR A 256 -2.49 0.76 -26.32
C THR A 256 -1.42 0.94 -27.41
N HIS A 257 -1.72 0.58 -28.66
CA HIS A 257 -0.84 0.83 -29.81
C HIS A 257 -0.66 2.33 -30.13
N PHE A 258 -1.50 3.21 -29.59
CA PHE A 258 -1.33 4.67 -29.63
C PHE A 258 -0.73 5.22 -28.32
N GLY A 259 -0.25 4.37 -27.41
CA GLY A 259 0.28 4.77 -26.10
C GLY A 259 -0.80 5.12 -25.07
N CYS A 260 -2.06 4.75 -25.29
CA CYS A 260 -3.14 4.92 -24.31
C CYS A 260 -3.02 3.94 -23.15
N GLY A 261 -3.37 4.37 -21.94
CA GLY A 261 -3.39 3.52 -20.75
C GLY A 261 -2.14 3.62 -19.87
N THR A 262 -1.41 4.73 -19.94
CA THR A 262 -0.20 4.99 -19.15
C THR A 262 -0.54 5.86 -17.95
N PHE A 263 0.07 5.55 -16.81
CA PHE A 263 -0.09 6.34 -15.59
C PHE A 263 1.20 6.38 -14.75
N THR A 264 1.35 7.36 -13.89
CA THR A 264 2.42 7.39 -12.88
C THR A 264 1.84 7.13 -11.50
N ILE A 265 2.59 6.42 -10.65
CA ILE A 265 2.24 6.20 -9.24
C ILE A 265 2.82 7.36 -8.44
N SER A 266 2.04 7.90 -7.50
CA SER A 266 2.42 9.06 -6.66
C SER A 266 2.12 8.85 -5.19
#